data_AF-A0A3C0FJY3-F1
#
_entry.id   AF-A0A3C0FJY3-F1
#
_cell.length_a   1.000
_cell.length_b   1.000
_cell.length_c   1.000
_cell.angle_alpha   90.00
_cell.angle_beta   90.00
_cell.angle_gamma   90.00
#
_symmetry.space_group_name_H-M   'P 1'
#
loop_
_entity.id
_entity.type
_entity.pdbx_description
1 polymer ?
#
loop_
_entity_poly.entity_id
_entity_poly.type
_entity_poly.pdbx_seq_one_letter_code
_entity_poly.pdbx_strand_id
1 'polypeptide(L)'
;PLLLRAIDREEDETLLARMELARATMALAAGETTEERLAAIEVLSSETTPQIRAVLYQFVASAEAGGFEPEVIAAANDALESVEGRLSTWQTVGDVYRGISLGSVLLLAAVGLAITFGVMGVINMAHGEMIMIGAYTTFMVQQALGSFLPSGSAWSLAISVPAAFLVAGAVGVVIERSVIRFLYGRPLET
;
A
#
# COMPACT_ATOMS: atom_id res chain seq x y z
N PRO A 1 -7.50 8.90 -37.30
CA PRO A 1 -7.56 10.25 -37.90
C PRO A 1 -8.01 11.39 -36.96
N LEU A 2 -8.97 11.19 -36.04
CA LEU A 2 -9.40 12.25 -35.10
C LEU A 2 -8.36 12.57 -34.01
N LEU A 3 -7.68 11.55 -33.48
CA LEU A 3 -6.65 11.72 -32.44
C LEU A 3 -5.41 12.48 -32.94
N LEU A 4 -4.97 12.27 -34.19
CA LEU A 4 -3.85 13.00 -34.78
C LEU A 4 -4.11 14.51 -34.83
N ARG A 5 -5.30 14.91 -35.30
CA ARG A 5 -5.71 16.33 -35.35
C ARG A 5 -5.87 16.97 -33.98
N ALA A 6 -6.09 16.15 -32.95
CA ALA A 6 -6.22 16.62 -31.57
C ALA A 6 -4.83 16.81 -30.94
N ILE A 7 -3.87 15.91 -31.20
CA ILE A 7 -2.47 16.06 -30.76
C ILE A 7 -1.85 17.36 -31.33
N ASP A 8 -2.07 17.65 -32.62
CA ASP A 8 -1.52 18.84 -33.28
C ASP A 8 -2.01 20.18 -32.71
N ARG A 9 -3.06 20.16 -31.87
CA ARG A 9 -3.71 21.36 -31.31
C ARG A 9 -3.60 21.44 -29.78
N GLU A 10 -3.03 20.42 -29.15
CA GLU A 10 -2.94 20.35 -27.70
C GLU A 10 -1.72 21.14 -27.21
N GLU A 11 -1.93 22.02 -26.23
CA GLU A 11 -0.86 22.86 -25.65
C GLU A 11 -0.40 22.33 -24.28
N ASP A 12 -1.20 21.49 -23.62
CA ASP A 12 -0.85 20.89 -22.33
C ASP A 12 0.05 19.66 -22.53
N GLU A 13 1.31 19.76 -22.07
CA GLU A 13 2.32 18.71 -22.17
C GLU A 13 1.88 17.37 -21.54
N THR A 14 1.11 17.41 -20.45
CA THR A 14 0.65 16.21 -19.75
C THR A 14 -0.44 15.49 -20.55
N LEU A 15 -1.36 16.26 -21.14
CA LEU A 15 -2.41 15.70 -22.01
C LEU A 15 -1.81 15.16 -23.30
N LEU A 16 -0.87 15.89 -23.90
CA LEU A 16 -0.18 15.50 -25.12
C LEU A 16 0.53 14.14 -24.93
N ALA A 17 1.30 13.97 -23.85
CA ALA A 17 1.97 12.70 -23.55
C ALA A 17 0.98 11.52 -23.43
N ARG A 18 -0.17 11.72 -22.79
CA ARG A 18 -1.22 10.68 -22.69
C ARG A 18 -1.85 10.34 -24.03
N MET A 19 -2.07 11.35 -24.89
CA MET A 19 -2.61 11.15 -26.22
C MET A 19 -1.63 10.43 -27.13
N GLU A 20 -0.33 10.71 -26.99
CA GLU A 20 0.73 9.99 -27.70
C GLU A 20 0.81 8.51 -27.30
N LEU A 21 0.69 8.20 -26.00
CA LEU A 21 0.62 6.81 -25.52
C LEU A 21 -0.62 6.07 -26.03
N ALA A 22 -1.77 6.75 -26.06
CA ALA A 22 -2.99 6.19 -26.63
C ALA A 22 -2.83 5.92 -28.14
N ARG A 23 -2.18 6.83 -28.88
CA ARG A 23 -1.83 6.64 -30.28
C ARG A 23 -0.89 5.44 -30.46
N ALA A 24 0.17 5.34 -29.65
CA ALA A 24 1.13 4.24 -29.71
C ALA A 24 0.45 2.89 -29.44
N THR A 25 -0.43 2.81 -28.44
CA THR A 25 -1.24 1.62 -28.15
C THR A 25 -2.06 1.18 -29.37
N MET A 26 -2.71 2.13 -30.05
CA MET A 26 -3.48 1.84 -31.27
C MET A 26 -2.58 1.44 -32.45
N ALA A 27 -1.46 2.13 -32.64
CA ALA A 27 -0.50 1.85 -33.72
C ALA A 27 0.16 0.47 -33.54
N LEU A 28 0.39 0.05 -32.30
CA LEU A 28 0.86 -1.31 -32.01
C LEU A 28 -0.14 -2.38 -32.48
N ALA A 29 -1.44 -2.18 -32.19
CA ALA A 29 -2.48 -3.16 -32.51
C ALA A 29 -2.95 -3.12 -33.98
N ALA A 30 -3.01 -1.93 -34.59
CA ALA A 30 -3.63 -1.71 -35.90
C ALA A 30 -2.68 -1.12 -36.96
N GLY A 31 -1.39 -0.96 -36.64
CA GLY A 31 -0.38 -0.47 -37.59
C GLY A 31 -0.24 -1.40 -38.79
N GLU A 32 -0.12 -0.81 -39.98
CA GLU A 32 -0.03 -1.53 -41.26
C GLU A 32 1.42 -1.89 -41.61
N THR A 33 2.38 -1.14 -41.06
CA THR A 33 3.81 -1.31 -41.35
C THR A 33 4.60 -1.77 -40.13
N THR A 34 5.71 -2.47 -40.38
CA THR A 34 6.68 -2.87 -39.36
C THR A 34 7.24 -1.65 -38.62
N GLU A 35 7.55 -0.57 -39.35
CA GLU A 35 8.13 0.66 -38.80
C GLU A 35 7.18 1.37 -37.82
N GLU A 36 5.89 1.47 -38.14
CA GLU A 36 4.87 2.03 -37.24
C GLU A 36 4.76 1.24 -35.93
N ARG A 37 4.85 -0.10 -36.01
CA ARG A 37 4.78 -0.97 -34.84
C ARG A 37 6.03 -0.84 -33.97
N LEU A 38 7.21 -0.78 -34.57
CA LEU A 38 8.47 -0.57 -33.84
C LEU A 38 8.48 0.79 -33.12
N ALA A 39 8.08 1.87 -33.81
CA ALA A 39 7.97 3.19 -33.19
C ALA A 39 6.94 3.23 -32.05
N ALA A 40 5.82 2.50 -32.19
CA ALA A 40 4.84 2.36 -31.13
C ALA A 40 5.41 1.62 -29.90
N ILE A 41 6.16 0.53 -30.11
CA ILE A 41 6.81 -0.22 -29.02
C ILE A 41 7.79 0.68 -28.27
N GLU A 42 8.58 1.48 -28.98
CA GLU A 42 9.53 2.41 -28.38
C GLU A 42 8.83 3.42 -27.45
N VAL A 43 7.77 4.07 -27.94
CA VAL A 43 6.96 5.02 -27.14
C VAL A 43 6.27 4.34 -25.96
N LEU A 44 5.76 3.11 -26.13
CA LEU A 44 5.16 2.39 -25.01
C LEU A 44 6.22 2.01 -23.98
N SER A 45 7.41 1.61 -24.41
CA SER A 45 8.51 1.24 -23.52
C SER A 45 9.06 2.41 -22.71
N SER A 46 8.88 3.67 -23.14
CA SER A 46 9.35 4.81 -22.33
C SER A 46 8.58 4.93 -21.01
N GLU A 47 7.34 4.42 -20.95
CA GLU A 47 6.47 4.50 -19.78
C GLU A 47 6.50 3.23 -18.93
N THR A 48 6.64 3.40 -17.61
CA THR A 48 6.71 2.29 -16.65
C THR A 48 5.42 2.19 -15.86
N THR A 49 4.36 1.67 -16.49
CA THR A 49 3.06 1.51 -15.82
C THR A 49 2.48 0.09 -15.97
N PRO A 50 1.66 -0.39 -15.00
CA PRO A 50 1.00 -1.69 -15.11
C PRO A 50 0.13 -1.85 -16.34
N GLN A 51 -0.45 -0.74 -16.82
CA GLN A 51 -1.27 -0.68 -18.03
C GLN A 51 -0.44 -0.95 -19.28
N ILE A 52 0.73 -0.30 -19.43
CA ILE A 52 1.64 -0.55 -20.55
C ILE A 52 2.13 -1.99 -20.57
N ARG A 53 2.51 -2.53 -19.40
CA ARG A 53 2.87 -3.95 -19.28
C ARG A 53 1.74 -4.85 -19.81
N ALA A 54 0.50 -4.58 -19.43
CA ALA A 54 -0.65 -5.38 -19.87
C ALA A 54 -0.86 -5.29 -21.39
N VAL A 55 -0.69 -4.11 -21.99
CA VAL A 55 -0.76 -3.90 -23.44
C VAL A 55 0.32 -4.70 -24.17
N LEU A 56 1.58 -4.57 -23.75
CA LEU A 56 2.71 -5.27 -24.35
C LEU A 56 2.57 -6.80 -24.18
N TYR A 57 2.19 -7.27 -23.00
CA TYR A 57 1.93 -8.69 -22.74
C TYR A 57 0.83 -9.24 -23.66
N GLN A 58 -0.28 -8.52 -23.81
CA GLN A 58 -1.36 -8.92 -24.71
C GLN A 58 -0.90 -8.95 -26.17
N PHE A 59 -0.08 -7.98 -26.59
CA PHE A 59 0.46 -7.94 -27.94
C PHE A 59 1.41 -9.10 -28.21
N VAL A 60 2.39 -9.36 -27.32
CA VAL A 60 3.33 -10.48 -27.43
C VAL A 60 2.57 -11.81 -27.57
N ALA A 61 1.59 -12.05 -26.69
CA ALA A 61 0.76 -13.26 -26.75
C ALA A 61 0.00 -13.40 -28.09
N SER A 62 -0.46 -12.27 -28.67
CA SER A 62 -1.11 -12.28 -29.98
C SER A 62 -0.12 -12.50 -31.13
N ALA A 63 1.12 -12.01 -31.00
CA ALA A 63 2.13 -12.07 -32.03
C ALA A 63 2.76 -13.46 -32.16
N GLU A 64 2.85 -14.20 -31.05
CA GLU A 64 3.25 -15.61 -31.02
C GLU A 64 2.27 -16.54 -31.76
N ALA A 65 0.99 -16.17 -31.84
CA ALA A 65 -0.01 -16.90 -32.62
C ALA A 65 0.18 -16.75 -34.15
N GLY A 66 1.13 -15.92 -34.58
CA GLY A 66 1.52 -15.69 -35.98
C GLY A 66 0.94 -14.39 -36.57
N GLY A 67 1.44 -14.01 -37.74
CA GLY A 67 0.96 -12.82 -38.47
C GLY A 67 1.76 -11.53 -38.25
N PHE A 68 2.91 -11.61 -37.58
CA PHE A 68 3.81 -10.49 -37.32
C PHE A 68 5.24 -10.83 -37.73
N GLU A 69 6.00 -9.80 -38.11
CA GLU A 69 7.40 -9.92 -38.46
C GLU A 69 8.26 -10.31 -37.24
N PRO A 70 9.31 -11.14 -37.40
CA PRO A 70 10.17 -11.57 -36.30
C PRO A 70 10.80 -10.41 -35.52
N GLU A 71 11.11 -9.32 -36.21
CA GLU A 71 11.71 -8.11 -35.63
C GLU A 71 10.75 -7.40 -34.67
N VAL A 72 9.46 -7.33 -35.00
CA VAL A 72 8.42 -6.72 -34.14
C VAL A 72 8.19 -7.58 -32.90
N ILE A 73 8.21 -8.91 -33.06
CA ILE A 73 8.06 -9.85 -31.95
C ILE A 73 9.25 -9.70 -30.98
N ALA A 74 10.48 -9.64 -31.49
CA ALA A 74 11.67 -9.44 -30.67
C ALA A 74 11.62 -8.10 -29.91
N ALA A 75 11.32 -7.00 -30.61
CA ALA A 75 11.21 -5.68 -29.99
C ALA A 75 10.13 -5.62 -28.90
N ALA A 76 8.97 -6.27 -29.12
CA ALA A 76 7.89 -6.28 -28.13
C ALA A 76 8.25 -7.09 -26.88
N ASN A 77 8.96 -8.21 -27.04
CA ASN A 77 9.47 -9.00 -25.92
C ASN A 77 10.50 -8.21 -25.10
N ASP A 78 11.48 -7.59 -25.77
CA ASP A 78 12.51 -6.78 -25.11
C ASP A 78 11.88 -5.59 -24.37
N ALA A 79 10.90 -4.92 -24.99
CA ALA A 79 10.16 -3.84 -24.37
C ALA A 79 9.38 -4.32 -23.14
N LEU A 80 8.69 -5.46 -23.22
CA LEU A 80 7.96 -6.05 -22.11
C LEU A 80 8.90 -6.38 -20.95
N GLU A 81 10.02 -7.06 -21.21
CA GLU A 81 11.02 -7.40 -20.20
C GLU A 81 11.59 -6.14 -19.52
N SER A 82 11.88 -5.08 -20.30
CA SER A 82 12.38 -3.82 -19.76
C SER A 82 11.36 -3.11 -18.85
N VAL A 83 10.07 -3.16 -19.20
CA VAL A 83 8.98 -2.54 -18.43
C VAL A 83 8.73 -3.34 -17.15
N GLU A 84 8.74 -4.68 -17.23
CA GLU A 84 8.60 -5.56 -16.07
C GLU A 84 9.77 -5.43 -15.09
N GLY A 85 11.00 -5.38 -15.59
CA GLY A 85 12.20 -5.17 -14.78
C GLY A 85 12.15 -3.84 -14.00
N ARG A 86 11.78 -2.75 -14.68
CA ARG A 86 11.61 -1.44 -14.01
C ARG A 86 10.46 -1.45 -13.01
N LEU A 87 9.28 -1.98 -13.37
CA LEU A 87 8.12 -2.06 -12.47
C LEU A 87 8.43 -2.87 -11.21
N SER A 88 9.04 -4.06 -11.35
CA SER A 88 9.37 -4.93 -10.22
C SER A 88 10.40 -4.29 -9.29
N THR A 89 11.36 -3.55 -9.84
CA THR A 89 12.35 -2.79 -9.05
C THR A 89 11.65 -1.74 -8.19
N TRP A 90 10.78 -0.92 -8.79
CA TRP A 90 10.02 0.10 -8.05
C TRP A 90 9.07 -0.49 -7.01
N GLN A 91 8.39 -1.59 -7.35
CA GLN A 91 7.52 -2.31 -6.42
C GLN A 91 8.32 -2.84 -5.22
N THR A 92 9.46 -3.48 -5.47
CA THR A 92 10.34 -4.02 -4.43
C THR A 92 10.81 -2.93 -3.48
N VAL A 93 11.24 -1.78 -4.01
CA VAL A 93 11.62 -0.62 -3.18
C VAL A 93 10.44 -0.15 -2.31
N GLY A 94 9.25 -0.06 -2.90
CA GLY A 94 8.03 0.29 -2.17
C GLY A 94 7.68 -0.72 -1.08
N ASP A 95 7.84 -2.01 -1.34
CA ASP A 95 7.53 -3.09 -0.39
C ASP A 95 8.54 -3.13 0.76
N VAL A 96 9.83 -2.92 0.48
CA VAL A 96 10.86 -2.76 1.51
C VAL A 96 10.53 -1.57 2.40
N TYR A 97 10.14 -0.42 1.83
CA TYR A 97 9.72 0.74 2.61
C TYR A 97 8.51 0.45 3.50
N ARG A 98 7.47 -0.20 2.96
CA ARG A 98 6.28 -0.63 3.73
C ARG A 98 6.66 -1.60 4.85
N GLY A 99 7.56 -2.55 4.57
CA GLY A 99 8.09 -3.51 5.53
C GLY A 99 8.84 -2.83 6.68
N ILE A 100 9.72 -1.87 6.38
CA ILE A 100 10.43 -1.08 7.41
C ILE A 100 9.44 -0.26 8.23
N SER A 101 8.46 0.38 7.58
CA SER A 101 7.44 1.18 8.27
C SER A 101 6.62 0.32 9.24
N LEU A 102 6.07 -0.81 8.79
CA LEU A 102 5.31 -1.72 9.63
C LEU A 102 6.19 -2.33 10.74
N GLY A 103 7.39 -2.76 10.38
CA GLY A 103 8.35 -3.34 11.31
C GLY A 103 8.74 -2.37 12.42
N SER A 104 8.87 -1.07 12.12
CA SER A 104 9.16 -0.04 13.12
C SER A 104 8.04 0.11 14.15
N VAL A 105 6.78 0.03 13.71
CA VAL A 105 5.61 0.06 14.61
C VAL A 105 5.60 -1.18 15.51
N LEU A 106 5.84 -2.36 14.95
CA LEU A 106 5.91 -3.60 15.71
C LEU A 106 7.08 -3.60 16.69
N LEU A 107 8.25 -3.06 16.30
CA LEU A 107 9.41 -2.91 17.15
C LEU A 107 9.14 -1.95 18.31
N LEU A 108 8.51 -0.79 18.05
CA LEU A 108 8.11 0.14 19.10
C LEU A 108 7.15 -0.51 20.11
N ALA A 109 6.17 -1.27 19.62
CA ALA A 109 5.25 -2.02 20.48
C ALA A 109 5.99 -3.10 21.31
N ALA A 110 6.89 -3.86 20.69
CA ALA A 110 7.69 -4.88 21.36
C ALA A 110 8.63 -4.29 22.42
N VAL A 111 9.27 -3.15 22.14
CA VAL A 111 10.10 -2.42 23.10
C VAL A 111 9.26 -1.94 24.29
N GLY A 112 8.06 -1.40 24.04
CA GLY A 112 7.14 -1.01 25.11
C GLY A 112 6.81 -2.19 26.02
N LEU A 113 6.48 -3.33 25.44
CA LEU A 113 6.21 -4.58 26.16
C LEU A 113 7.44 -5.11 26.93
N ALA A 114 8.62 -5.03 26.32
CA ALA A 114 9.87 -5.45 26.96
C ALA A 114 10.19 -4.59 28.20
N ILE A 115 9.93 -3.27 28.14
CA ILE A 115 10.11 -2.36 29.27
C ILE A 115 9.11 -2.68 30.39
N THR A 116 7.82 -2.90 30.08
CA THR A 116 6.82 -3.22 31.11
C THR A 116 7.15 -4.53 31.82
N PHE A 117 7.53 -5.58 31.08
CA PHE A 117 7.95 -6.85 31.69
C PHE A 117 9.27 -6.76 32.44
N GLY A 118 10.24 -6.01 31.92
CA GLY A 118 11.55 -5.84 32.55
C GLY A 118 11.48 -5.20 33.94
N VAL A 119 10.53 -4.29 34.17
CA VAL A 119 10.36 -3.61 35.46
C VAL A 119 9.54 -4.45 36.46
N MET A 120 8.60 -5.27 36.00
CA MET A 120 7.70 -6.04 36.87
C MET A 120 8.26 -7.41 37.31
N GLY A 121 9.25 -7.96 36.61
CA GLY A 121 9.93 -9.22 37.00
C GLY A 121 9.05 -10.48 36.96
N VAL A 122 7.79 -10.37 36.56
CA VAL A 122 6.82 -11.49 36.44
C VAL A 122 6.11 -11.38 35.09
N ILE A 123 6.04 -12.49 34.36
CA ILE A 123 5.29 -12.58 33.10
C ILE A 123 3.80 -12.74 33.45
N ASN A 124 3.08 -11.62 33.56
CA ASN A 124 1.63 -11.67 33.79
C ASN A 124 0.90 -11.93 32.47
N MET A 125 0.03 -12.95 32.45
CA MET A 125 -0.82 -13.30 31.29
C MET A 125 -1.95 -12.27 31.03
N ALA A 126 -2.23 -11.37 31.98
CA ALA A 126 -3.25 -10.31 31.86
C ALA A 126 -2.77 -9.05 31.10
N HIS A 127 -1.58 -9.06 30.51
CA HIS A 127 -1.06 -7.85 29.86
C HIS A 127 -1.67 -7.63 28.45
N GLY A 128 -1.97 -8.72 27.74
CA GLY A 128 -2.55 -8.66 26.39
C GLY A 128 -3.96 -8.07 26.37
N GLU A 129 -4.79 -8.40 27.36
CA GLU A 129 -6.15 -7.88 27.51
C GLU A 129 -6.19 -6.36 27.71
N MET A 130 -5.26 -5.80 28.50
CA MET A 130 -5.19 -4.34 28.69
C MET A 130 -4.73 -3.60 27.43
N ILE A 131 -3.80 -4.19 26.65
CA ILE A 131 -3.39 -3.66 25.34
C ILE A 131 -4.58 -3.68 24.37
N MET A 132 -5.33 -4.78 24.34
CA MET A 132 -6.51 -4.93 23.49
C MET A 132 -7.61 -3.92 23.82
N ILE A 133 -7.84 -3.63 25.09
CA ILE A 133 -8.80 -2.59 25.52
C ILE A 133 -8.40 -1.22 24.96
N GLY A 134 -7.11 -0.85 25.05
CA GLY A 134 -6.62 0.41 24.49
C GLY A 134 -6.76 0.49 22.96
N ALA A 135 -6.38 -0.58 22.25
CA ALA A 135 -6.50 -0.67 20.80
C ALA A 135 -7.96 -0.59 20.34
N TYR A 136 -8.85 -1.35 20.97
CA TYR A 136 -10.27 -1.36 20.64
C TYR A 136 -10.95 -0.03 20.98
N THR A 137 -10.56 0.60 22.09
CA THR A 137 -11.03 1.96 22.43
C THR A 137 -10.63 2.96 21.36
N THR A 138 -9.38 2.92 20.90
CA THR A 138 -8.90 3.81 19.83
C THR A 138 -9.74 3.64 18.57
N PHE A 139 -9.97 2.39 18.15
CA PHE A 139 -10.78 2.07 16.98
C PHE A 139 -12.24 2.53 17.12
N MET A 140 -12.89 2.25 18.25
CA MET A 140 -14.27 2.65 18.51
C MET A 140 -14.44 4.16 18.56
N VAL A 141 -13.51 4.87 19.22
CA VAL A 141 -13.54 6.33 19.30
C VAL A 141 -13.35 6.95 17.93
N GLN A 142 -12.42 6.44 17.12
CA GLN A 142 -12.24 6.90 15.73
C GLN A 142 -13.47 6.64 14.87
N GLN A 143 -14.10 5.47 15.00
CA GLN A 143 -15.33 5.16 14.28
C GLN A 143 -16.48 6.10 14.68
N ALA A 144 -16.62 6.38 15.97
CA ALA A 144 -17.61 7.34 16.47
C ALA A 144 -17.34 8.77 15.96
N LEU A 145 -16.08 9.21 16.00
CA LEU A 145 -15.64 10.51 15.48
C LEU A 145 -15.81 10.62 13.96
N GLY A 146 -15.74 9.50 13.22
CA GLY A 146 -15.95 9.46 11.77
C GLY A 146 -17.33 9.92 11.31
N SER A 147 -18.32 9.97 12.22
CA SER A 147 -19.64 10.55 11.95
C SER A 147 -19.68 12.08 12.02
N PHE A 148 -18.69 12.70 12.67
CA PHE A 148 -18.60 14.15 12.88
C PHE A 148 -17.39 14.80 12.18
N LEU A 149 -16.34 14.01 11.92
CA LEU A 149 -15.09 14.44 11.31
C LEU A 149 -14.79 13.53 10.11
N PRO A 150 -14.19 14.06 9.04
CA PRO A 150 -13.71 13.24 7.93
C PRO A 150 -12.76 12.13 8.41
N SER A 151 -12.91 10.93 7.85
CA SER A 151 -12.02 9.81 8.09
C SER A 151 -10.57 10.21 7.81
N GLY A 152 -9.68 9.96 8.78
CA GLY A 152 -8.26 10.32 8.68
C GLY A 152 -7.90 11.74 9.15
N SER A 153 -8.85 12.52 9.69
CA SER A 153 -8.53 13.81 10.32
C SER A 153 -7.56 13.63 11.49
N ALA A 154 -6.49 14.44 11.55
CA ALA A 154 -5.50 14.40 12.65
C ALA A 154 -6.13 14.56 14.04
N TRP A 155 -7.27 15.26 14.12
CA TRP A 155 -8.06 15.42 15.33
C TRP A 155 -8.64 14.11 15.87
N SER A 156 -8.97 13.16 14.97
CA SER A 156 -9.49 11.86 15.39
C SER A 156 -8.47 11.08 16.22
N LEU A 157 -7.20 11.06 15.78
CA LEU A 157 -6.08 10.45 16.49
C LEU A 157 -5.76 11.17 17.81
N ALA A 158 -5.74 12.51 17.78
CA ALA A 158 -5.45 13.33 18.94
C ALA A 158 -6.44 13.12 20.09
N ILE A 159 -7.70 12.76 19.78
CA ILE A 159 -8.73 12.46 20.77
C ILE A 159 -8.72 10.97 21.16
N SER A 160 -8.56 10.07 20.19
CA SER A 160 -8.65 8.62 20.43
C SER A 160 -7.52 8.09 21.32
N VAL A 161 -6.31 8.64 21.19
CA VAL A 161 -5.15 8.20 21.98
C VAL A 161 -5.34 8.50 23.48
N PRO A 162 -5.62 9.75 23.92
CA PRO A 162 -5.96 10.02 25.31
C PRO A 162 -7.14 9.22 25.84
N ALA A 163 -8.18 9.01 25.01
CA ALA A 163 -9.34 8.22 25.40
C ALA A 163 -8.95 6.76 25.70
N ALA A 164 -8.06 6.15 24.92
CA ALA A 164 -7.56 4.80 25.17
C ALA A 164 -6.85 4.68 26.54
N PHE A 165 -6.02 5.66 26.91
CA PHE A 165 -5.39 5.71 28.24
C PHE A 165 -6.42 5.84 29.37
N LEU A 166 -7.42 6.71 29.19
CA LEU A 166 -8.47 6.92 30.20
C LEU A 166 -9.31 5.65 30.41
N VAL A 167 -9.72 4.98 29.33
CA VAL A 167 -10.52 3.75 29.41
C VAL A 167 -9.70 2.62 30.01
N ALA A 168 -8.46 2.39 29.54
CA ALA A 168 -7.60 1.37 30.12
C ALA A 168 -7.32 1.64 31.61
N GLY A 169 -7.04 2.89 31.99
CA GLY A 169 -6.86 3.28 33.39
C GLY A 169 -8.12 3.05 34.24
N ALA A 170 -9.30 3.39 33.72
CA ALA A 170 -10.57 3.14 34.39
C ALA A 170 -10.81 1.64 34.61
N VAL A 171 -10.55 0.79 33.61
CA VAL A 171 -10.65 -0.67 33.76
C VAL A 171 -9.67 -1.18 34.83
N GLY A 172 -8.42 -0.68 34.83
CA GLY A 172 -7.45 -1.02 35.86
C GLY A 172 -7.93 -0.69 37.28
N VAL A 173 -8.54 0.48 37.48
CA VAL A 173 -9.13 0.88 38.77
C VAL A 173 -10.31 -0.02 39.16
N VAL A 174 -11.14 -0.44 38.20
CA VAL A 174 -12.25 -1.37 38.44
C VAL A 174 -11.70 -2.72 38.90
N ILE A 175 -10.68 -3.26 38.24
CA ILE A 175 -10.04 -4.53 38.61
C ILE A 175 -9.41 -4.43 40.00
N GLU A 176 -8.69 -3.34 40.26
CA GLU A 176 -8.06 -3.07 41.56
C GLU A 176 -9.09 -3.10 42.69
N ARG A 177 -10.21 -2.38 42.53
CA ARG A 177 -11.24 -2.32 43.56
C ARG A 177 -12.09 -3.58 43.70
N SER A 178 -12.33 -4.30 42.61
CA SER A 178 -13.25 -5.44 42.59
C SER A 178 -12.59 -6.79 42.85
N VAL A 179 -11.31 -6.94 42.51
CA VAL A 179 -10.60 -8.22 42.64
C VAL A 179 -9.36 -8.05 43.53
N ILE A 180 -8.39 -7.23 43.11
CA ILE A 180 -7.05 -7.21 43.73
C ILE A 180 -7.12 -6.78 45.20
N ARG A 181 -7.90 -5.74 45.51
CA ARG A 181 -8.06 -5.24 46.87
C ARG A 181 -8.63 -6.27 47.85
N PHE A 182 -9.44 -7.22 47.38
CA PHE A 182 -9.98 -8.31 48.23
C PHE A 182 -8.98 -9.44 48.46
N LEU A 183 -7.96 -9.54 47.60
CA LEU A 183 -6.87 -10.50 47.73
C LEU A 183 -5.72 -9.95 48.57
N TYR A 184 -5.61 -8.62 48.69
CA TYR A 184 -4.68 -8.01 49.65
C TYR A 184 -5.02 -8.43 51.09
N GLY A 185 -4.05 -9.09 51.74
CA GLY A 185 -4.17 -9.55 53.13
C GLY A 185 -4.39 -11.05 53.31
N ARG A 186 -4.38 -11.85 52.24
CA ARG A 186 -4.31 -13.33 52.34
C ARG A 186 -3.00 -13.83 51.74
N PRO A 187 -1.86 -13.62 52.41
CA PRO A 187 -0.55 -14.00 51.89
C PRO A 187 -0.36 -15.50 52.05
N LEU A 188 -1.07 -16.30 51.24
CA LEU A 188 -0.96 -17.76 51.20
C LEU A 188 -1.22 -18.43 52.55
N GLU A 189 -2.34 -19.16 52.66
CA GLU A 189 -2.41 -20.28 53.61
C GLU A 189 -1.39 -21.34 53.15
N THR A 190 -0.13 -21.15 53.54
CA THR A 190 0.95 -22.14 53.62
C THR A 190 1.76 -21.86 54.88
#